data_AF-A0A9D7ZUN9-F1
#
_entry.id   AF-A0A9D7ZUN9-F1
#
_cell.length_a   1.000
_cell.length_b   1.000
_cell.length_c   1.000
_cell.angle_alpha   90.00
_cell.angle_beta   90.00
_cell.angle_gamma   90.00
#
_symmetry.space_group_name_H-M   'P 1'
#
loop_
_entity.id
_entity.type
_entity.pdbx_description
1 polymer ?
#
loop_
_entity_poly.entity_id
_entity_poly.type
_entity_poly.pdbx_seq_one_letter_code
_entity_poly.pdbx_strand_id
1 'polypeptide(L)'
;MTIRFLFFPFTHIRENQLRIVLTFFPSFEYLSMTGDFNNHPNLHKAFGQGKITPFFLSYDQVVTVEQNLEQYLAWARIHKGNEANLKSLLKDTPYFTNDSDVTAIKTQIKGGNGGKDPDLALPGESTLQQDLLFLKMAQLYDEQNEGIDLALNDLSTSHDKLISTLRGLEYFSSEAENIKAEDSKAENYKDVYSKDAGGIMTQQRIRAWSRSMTSMGGGLKQDGDTPLFITASDAVFDYLESNCKDVVNALDIDNIKVHENECENKNEWQHQFCDYLVRAIQGDGIQENNLPEVNDSCFLSGQIKLCIFSGNDINRLFNCSNKQISVCLIKLK
;
A
#
# COMPACT_ATOMS: atom_id res chain seq x y z
N MET A 1 -24.17 12.48 1.70
CA MET A 1 -22.79 12.80 1.28
C MET A 1 -22.07 11.48 1.22
N THR A 2 -21.52 11.10 0.06
CA THR A 2 -20.90 9.77 -0.10
C THR A 2 -19.40 9.94 0.01
N ILE A 3 -18.81 9.53 1.14
CA ILE A 3 -17.35 9.57 1.30
C ILE A 3 -16.71 8.56 0.36
N ARG A 4 -15.64 8.99 -0.31
CA ARG A 4 -14.78 8.12 -1.11
C ARG A 4 -13.65 7.61 -0.24
N PHE A 5 -13.42 6.31 -0.31
CA PHE A 5 -12.40 5.59 0.44
C PHE A 5 -11.23 5.27 -0.49
N LEU A 6 -10.04 5.77 -0.20
CA LEU A 6 -8.85 5.59 -1.05
C LEU A 6 -7.78 4.75 -0.34
N PHE A 7 -7.47 3.57 -0.85
CA PHE A 7 -6.38 2.76 -0.32
C PHE A 7 -5.01 3.33 -0.74
N PHE A 8 -4.12 3.52 0.23
CA PHE A 8 -2.92 4.33 0.11
C PHE A 8 -1.75 3.81 0.97
N PRO A 9 -0.48 4.04 0.58
CA PRO A 9 0.03 4.51 -0.73
C PRO A 9 0.35 3.34 -1.67
N PHE A 10 -0.25 2.18 -1.44
CA PHE A 10 0.14 0.94 -2.08
C PHE A 10 -0.49 0.77 -3.46
N THR A 11 0.29 0.19 -4.37
CA THR A 11 -0.13 -0.25 -5.70
C THR A 11 -0.29 -1.77 -5.81
N HIS A 12 0.37 -2.51 -4.90
CA HIS A 12 0.12 -3.92 -4.64
C HIS A 12 -0.81 -4.08 -3.44
N ILE A 13 -1.78 -5.00 -3.52
CA ILE A 13 -2.68 -5.32 -2.41
C ILE A 13 -2.60 -6.81 -2.14
N ARG A 14 -2.08 -7.16 -0.97
CA ARG A 14 -2.03 -8.56 -0.49
C ARG A 14 -3.44 -9.06 -0.18
N GLU A 15 -3.65 -10.37 -0.21
CA GLU A 15 -4.96 -10.96 0.09
C GLU A 15 -5.44 -10.64 1.51
N ASN A 16 -4.53 -10.63 2.49
CA ASN A 16 -4.85 -10.24 3.86
C ASN A 16 -5.26 -8.77 3.96
N GLN A 17 -4.56 -7.86 3.28
CA GLN A 17 -4.87 -6.43 3.24
C GLN A 17 -6.22 -6.20 2.58
N LEU A 18 -6.51 -6.88 1.46
CA LEU A 18 -7.80 -6.82 0.80
C LEU A 18 -8.93 -7.25 1.75
N ARG A 19 -8.73 -8.36 2.47
CA ARG A 19 -9.70 -8.85 3.47
C ARG A 19 -9.92 -7.83 4.59
N ILE A 20 -8.84 -7.25 5.13
CA ILE A 20 -8.90 -6.23 6.18
C ILE A 20 -9.73 -5.04 5.68
N VAL A 21 -9.37 -4.43 4.54
CA VAL A 21 -10.08 -3.25 4.01
C VAL A 21 -11.56 -3.55 3.77
N LEU A 22 -11.87 -4.69 3.15
CA LEU A 22 -13.25 -5.08 2.86
C LEU A 22 -14.04 -5.51 4.11
N THR A 23 -13.39 -5.75 5.25
CA THR A 23 -14.06 -6.00 6.53
C THR A 23 -14.57 -4.68 7.12
N PHE A 24 -13.79 -3.61 7.03
CA PHE A 24 -14.17 -2.29 7.55
C PHE A 24 -15.04 -1.49 6.58
N PHE A 25 -14.78 -1.59 5.28
CA PHE A 25 -15.41 -0.75 4.26
C PHE A 25 -16.14 -1.58 3.21
N PRO A 26 -17.31 -1.10 2.73
CA PRO A 26 -18.10 -1.83 1.73
C PRO A 26 -17.42 -1.82 0.35
N SER A 27 -16.77 -0.70 0.01
CA SER A 27 -15.97 -0.56 -1.19
C SER A 27 -14.86 0.47 -1.00
N PHE A 28 -13.84 0.39 -1.85
CA PHE A 28 -12.74 1.36 -1.86
C PHE A 28 -12.16 1.54 -3.27
N GLU A 29 -11.46 2.65 -3.44
CA GLU A 29 -10.73 2.99 -4.64
C GLU A 29 -9.22 2.80 -4.43
N TYR A 30 -8.47 2.44 -5.46
CA TYR A 30 -7.02 2.27 -5.36
C TYR A 30 -6.29 2.50 -6.69
N LEU A 31 -5.00 2.80 -6.62
CA LEU A 31 -4.15 2.98 -7.80
C LEU A 31 -3.60 1.64 -8.28
N SER A 32 -3.95 1.22 -9.50
CA SER A 32 -3.42 -0.01 -10.11
C SER A 32 -2.31 0.30 -11.11
N MET A 33 -1.21 -0.45 -11.09
CA MET A 33 -0.15 -0.37 -12.12
C MET A 33 -0.31 -1.42 -13.22
N THR A 34 -1.51 -1.95 -13.38
CA THR A 34 -1.91 -2.83 -14.48
C THR A 34 -3.05 -2.18 -15.27
N GLY A 35 -3.26 -2.62 -16.52
CA GLY A 35 -4.41 -2.19 -17.32
C GLY A 35 -5.71 -2.95 -16.98
N ASP A 36 -5.61 -4.10 -16.32
CA ASP A 36 -6.72 -4.97 -15.95
C ASP A 36 -6.39 -5.89 -14.75
N PHE A 37 -7.35 -6.72 -14.33
CA PHE A 37 -7.19 -7.74 -13.29
C PHE A 37 -7.22 -9.18 -13.78
N ASN A 38 -6.99 -9.42 -15.07
CA ASN A 38 -7.14 -10.76 -15.64
C ASN A 38 -6.20 -11.78 -14.98
N ASN A 39 -5.05 -11.33 -14.48
CA ASN A 39 -4.06 -12.16 -13.78
C ASN A 39 -4.23 -12.18 -12.25
N HIS A 40 -5.23 -11.48 -11.71
CA HIS A 40 -5.46 -11.36 -10.26
C HIS A 40 -6.90 -11.77 -9.92
N PRO A 41 -7.19 -13.08 -9.75
CA PRO A 41 -8.56 -13.58 -9.64
C PRO A 41 -9.34 -12.98 -8.47
N ASN A 42 -8.67 -12.75 -7.33
CA ASN A 42 -9.29 -12.14 -6.15
C ASN A 42 -9.70 -10.67 -6.40
N LEU A 43 -8.82 -9.89 -7.03
CA LEU A 43 -9.10 -8.50 -7.40
C LEU A 43 -10.15 -8.43 -8.51
N HIS A 44 -10.11 -9.34 -9.48
CA HIS A 44 -11.12 -9.45 -10.54
C HIS A 44 -12.51 -9.74 -9.97
N LYS A 45 -12.62 -10.69 -9.04
CA LYS A 45 -13.87 -11.02 -8.33
C LYS A 45 -14.39 -9.80 -7.55
N ALA A 46 -13.53 -9.13 -6.80
CA ALA A 46 -13.92 -7.98 -5.99
C ALA A 46 -14.31 -6.76 -6.86
N PHE A 47 -13.64 -6.56 -8.00
CA PHE A 47 -14.02 -5.57 -9.01
C PHE A 47 -15.38 -5.88 -9.63
N GLY A 48 -15.63 -7.13 -10.04
CA GLY A 48 -16.94 -7.55 -10.57
C GLY A 48 -18.10 -7.42 -9.58
N GLN A 49 -17.80 -7.46 -8.27
CA GLN A 49 -18.75 -7.21 -7.18
C GLN A 49 -18.93 -5.72 -6.84
N GLY A 50 -18.21 -4.81 -7.50
CA GLY A 50 -18.25 -3.36 -7.19
C GLY A 50 -17.60 -2.98 -5.86
N LYS A 51 -16.82 -3.89 -5.24
CA LYS A 51 -16.13 -3.66 -3.96
C LYS A 51 -14.82 -2.89 -4.13
N ILE A 52 -14.24 -2.92 -5.33
CA ILE A 52 -13.01 -2.20 -5.64
C ILE A 52 -13.22 -1.37 -6.90
N THR A 53 -12.78 -0.12 -6.87
CA THR A 53 -12.78 0.77 -8.04
C THR A 53 -11.35 1.23 -8.35
N PRO A 54 -10.70 0.63 -9.36
CA PRO A 54 -9.31 0.95 -9.66
C PRO A 54 -9.15 2.19 -10.52
N PHE A 55 -8.06 2.91 -10.28
CA PHE A 55 -7.48 3.85 -11.23
C PHE A 55 -6.49 3.11 -12.11
N PHE A 56 -6.97 2.66 -13.27
CA PHE A 56 -6.12 2.03 -14.27
C PHE A 56 -5.28 3.06 -15.01
N LEU A 57 -4.02 2.69 -15.27
CA LEU A 57 -3.16 3.42 -16.19
C LEU A 57 -3.69 3.32 -17.62
N SER A 58 -3.41 4.33 -18.46
CA SER A 58 -3.67 4.20 -19.90
C SER A 58 -2.77 3.13 -20.51
N TYR A 59 -3.20 2.53 -21.61
CA TYR A 59 -2.41 1.51 -22.32
C TYR A 59 -0.97 2.00 -22.62
N ASP A 60 -0.84 3.22 -23.12
CA ASP A 60 0.46 3.82 -23.44
C ASP A 60 1.35 3.98 -22.19
N GLN A 61 0.75 4.35 -21.04
CA GLN A 61 1.47 4.46 -19.77
C GLN A 61 1.96 3.10 -19.27
N VAL A 62 1.10 2.07 -19.32
CA VAL A 62 1.47 0.70 -18.94
C VAL A 62 2.64 0.23 -19.77
N VAL A 63 2.51 0.28 -21.11
CA VAL A 63 3.54 -0.20 -22.04
C VAL A 63 4.86 0.52 -21.82
N THR A 64 4.82 1.85 -21.66
CA THR A 64 6.04 2.64 -21.48
C THR A 64 6.74 2.32 -20.14
N VAL A 65 5.97 2.20 -19.05
CA VAL A 65 6.50 1.87 -17.72
C VAL A 65 7.06 0.45 -17.71
N GLU A 66 6.38 -0.51 -18.33
CA GLU A 66 6.85 -1.90 -18.45
C GLU A 66 8.13 -2.01 -19.27
N GLN A 67 8.21 -1.34 -20.43
CA GLN A 67 9.43 -1.30 -21.24
C GLN A 67 10.62 -0.72 -20.47
N ASN A 68 10.42 0.39 -19.77
CA ASN A 68 11.48 1.01 -18.95
C ASN A 68 11.92 0.08 -17.80
N LEU A 69 10.97 -0.59 -17.16
CA LEU A 69 11.27 -1.56 -16.11
C LEU A 69 12.05 -2.77 -16.66
N GLU A 70 11.64 -3.31 -17.81
CA GLU A 70 12.33 -4.43 -18.45
C GLU A 70 13.76 -4.07 -18.84
N GLN A 71 13.98 -2.88 -19.40
CA GLN A 71 15.32 -2.37 -19.71
C GLN A 71 16.18 -2.27 -18.46
N TYR A 72 15.62 -1.72 -17.38
CA TYR A 72 16.32 -1.64 -16.09
C TYR A 72 16.67 -3.02 -15.54
N LEU A 73 15.73 -3.97 -15.56
CA LEU A 73 15.96 -5.33 -15.08
C LEU A 73 16.98 -6.08 -15.94
N ALA A 74 16.93 -5.92 -17.27
CA ALA A 74 17.91 -6.49 -18.19
C ALA A 74 19.31 -5.95 -17.90
N TRP A 75 19.43 -4.63 -17.72
CA TRP A 75 20.67 -3.99 -17.29
C TRP A 75 21.15 -4.53 -15.93
N ALA A 76 20.28 -4.58 -14.93
CA ALA A 76 20.63 -5.04 -13.58
C ALA A 76 21.10 -6.51 -13.57
N ARG A 77 20.48 -7.38 -14.40
CA ARG A 77 20.86 -8.80 -14.57
C ARG A 77 22.26 -8.95 -15.15
N ILE A 78 22.59 -8.18 -16.19
CA ILE A 78 23.93 -8.21 -16.81
C ILE A 78 24.99 -7.76 -15.80
N HIS A 79 24.67 -6.76 -14.97
CA HIS A 79 25.65 -6.09 -14.11
C HIS A 79 25.68 -6.62 -12.65
N LYS A 80 24.87 -7.64 -12.33
CA LYS A 80 24.70 -8.26 -11.00
C LYS A 80 24.51 -7.25 -9.85
N GLY A 81 23.87 -6.11 -10.14
CA GLY A 81 23.54 -5.09 -9.13
C GLY A 81 24.74 -4.43 -8.43
N ASN A 82 25.97 -4.53 -8.95
CA ASN A 82 27.13 -3.93 -8.28
C ASN A 82 27.42 -2.51 -8.79
N GLU A 83 27.28 -1.51 -7.91
CA GLU A 83 27.61 -0.10 -8.15
C GLU A 83 29.08 0.10 -8.60
N ALA A 84 29.98 -0.80 -8.21
CA ALA A 84 31.39 -0.80 -8.63
C ALA A 84 31.57 -1.08 -10.14
N ASN A 85 30.68 -1.86 -10.76
CA ASN A 85 30.74 -2.18 -12.18
C ASN A 85 30.26 -1.00 -13.05
N LEU A 86 29.32 -0.18 -12.55
CA LEU A 86 28.91 1.05 -13.22
C LEU A 86 30.08 2.05 -13.29
N LYS A 87 30.86 2.17 -12.20
CA LYS A 87 32.07 3.01 -12.17
C LYS A 87 33.22 2.47 -13.03
N SER A 88 33.35 1.16 -13.21
CA SER A 88 34.37 0.59 -14.11
C SER A 88 33.98 0.73 -15.58
N LEU A 89 32.70 0.59 -15.92
CA LEU A 89 32.20 0.78 -17.29
C LEU A 89 32.24 2.25 -17.75
N LEU A 90 32.06 3.20 -16.83
CA LEU A 90 32.32 4.63 -17.10
C LEU A 90 33.79 4.92 -17.40
N LYS A 91 34.73 4.06 -16.97
CA LYS A 91 36.15 4.17 -17.35
C LYS A 91 36.47 3.47 -18.68
N ASP A 92 35.74 2.40 -19.02
CA ASP A 92 35.99 1.59 -20.22
C ASP A 92 35.20 2.04 -21.46
N THR A 93 34.39 3.10 -21.35
CA THR A 93 33.74 3.71 -22.51
C THR A 93 34.71 4.68 -23.19
N PRO A 94 35.04 4.51 -24.49
CA PRO A 94 36.10 5.26 -25.18
C PRO A 94 35.84 6.77 -25.28
N TYR A 95 34.64 7.23 -24.92
CA TYR A 95 34.26 8.64 -24.84
C TYR A 95 34.64 9.33 -23.51
N PHE A 96 35.14 8.59 -22.50
CA PHE A 96 35.60 9.15 -21.21
C PHE A 96 37.11 8.98 -21.00
N THR A 97 37.87 9.02 -22.08
CA THR A 97 39.34 8.85 -22.07
C THR A 97 40.12 10.11 -21.72
N ASN A 98 39.46 11.29 -21.70
CA ASN A 98 40.08 12.54 -21.30
C ASN A 98 39.71 12.88 -19.85
N ASP A 99 40.73 13.01 -18.98
CA ASP A 99 40.57 13.44 -17.59
C ASP A 99 39.83 14.79 -17.43
N SER A 100 39.77 15.59 -18.50
CA SER A 100 38.95 16.80 -18.65
C SER A 100 37.44 16.56 -18.48
N ASP A 101 36.92 15.44 -19.00
CA ASP A 101 35.48 15.19 -19.04
C ASP A 101 34.99 14.55 -17.72
N VAL A 102 35.82 13.71 -17.11
CA VAL A 102 35.57 13.16 -15.77
C VAL A 102 35.64 14.27 -14.71
N THR A 103 36.55 15.23 -14.87
CA THR A 103 36.58 16.42 -14.00
C THR A 103 35.38 17.31 -14.25
N ALA A 104 34.98 17.60 -15.50
CA ALA A 104 33.77 18.38 -15.81
C ALA A 104 32.48 17.75 -15.25
N ILE A 105 32.34 16.44 -15.31
CA ILE A 105 31.21 15.69 -14.72
C ILE A 105 31.28 15.74 -13.19
N LYS A 106 32.47 15.60 -12.60
CA LYS A 106 32.66 15.84 -11.16
C LYS A 106 32.34 17.27 -10.77
N THR A 107 32.65 18.29 -11.58
CA THR A 107 32.30 19.69 -11.30
C THR A 107 30.80 19.93 -11.49
N GLN A 108 30.13 19.26 -12.42
CA GLN A 108 28.66 19.31 -12.52
C GLN A 108 27.98 18.63 -11.33
N ILE A 109 28.47 17.47 -10.90
CA ILE A 109 27.96 16.75 -9.72
C ILE A 109 28.26 17.53 -8.43
N LYS A 110 29.44 18.13 -8.30
CA LYS A 110 29.88 18.84 -7.09
C LYS A 110 29.41 20.31 -7.07
N GLY A 111 29.15 20.90 -8.22
CA GLY A 111 28.56 22.23 -8.38
C GLY A 111 27.04 22.27 -8.12
N GLY A 112 26.37 21.11 -8.08
CA GLY A 112 24.97 20.99 -7.69
C GLY A 112 24.70 20.98 -6.17
N ASN A 113 25.75 20.87 -5.33
CA ASN A 113 25.58 20.68 -3.88
C ASN A 113 25.60 21.99 -3.05
N GLY A 114 25.30 23.12 -3.68
CA GLY A 114 25.15 24.41 -3.02
C GLY A 114 23.69 24.80 -2.77
N GLY A 115 22.95 23.99 -1.99
CA GLY A 115 21.70 24.42 -1.37
C GLY A 115 20.47 24.51 -2.31
N LYS A 116 19.87 23.35 -2.58
CA LYS A 116 18.43 23.05 -2.76
C LYS A 116 18.37 21.69 -3.44
N ASP A 117 17.63 20.74 -2.85
CA ASP A 117 17.33 19.44 -3.46
C ASP A 117 16.98 19.62 -4.94
N PRO A 118 17.73 19.06 -5.90
CA PRO A 118 17.29 19.02 -7.27
C PRO A 118 16.41 17.79 -7.44
N ASP A 119 15.16 18.00 -7.86
CA ASP A 119 14.48 17.06 -8.73
C ASP A 119 15.48 16.67 -9.84
N LEU A 120 16.07 15.47 -9.74
CA LEU A 120 16.91 14.85 -10.76
C LEU A 120 16.03 14.37 -11.92
N ALA A 121 15.21 15.27 -12.46
CA ALA A 121 14.50 15.02 -13.70
C ALA A 121 15.52 15.06 -14.83
N LEU A 122 15.82 13.88 -15.42
CA LEU A 122 16.50 13.80 -16.71
C LEU A 122 15.77 14.71 -17.70
N PRO A 123 16.48 15.55 -18.48
CA PRO A 123 15.85 16.48 -19.41
C PRO A 123 15.13 15.70 -20.51
N GLY A 124 13.79 15.58 -20.39
CA GLY A 124 12.92 14.94 -21.39
C GLY A 124 11.88 13.97 -20.83
N GLU A 125 12.03 13.46 -19.60
CA GLU A 125 11.05 12.55 -19.00
C GLU A 125 10.01 13.31 -18.17
N SER A 126 8.73 12.98 -18.35
CA SER A 126 7.67 13.56 -17.52
C SER A 126 7.82 13.07 -16.07
N THR A 127 7.73 13.98 -15.08
CA THR A 127 7.78 13.62 -13.65
C THR A 127 6.79 12.50 -13.29
N LEU A 128 5.61 12.51 -13.92
CA LEU A 128 4.60 11.47 -13.77
C LEU A 128 5.14 10.09 -14.18
N GLN A 129 5.86 9.99 -15.29
CA GLN A 129 6.42 8.72 -15.76
C GLN A 129 7.47 8.17 -14.78
N GLN A 130 8.26 9.04 -14.15
CA GLN A 130 9.22 8.64 -13.12
C GLN A 130 8.51 8.16 -11.85
N ASP A 131 7.46 8.87 -11.42
CA ASP A 131 6.62 8.47 -10.27
C ASP A 131 5.96 7.10 -10.55
N LEU A 132 5.40 6.90 -11.74
CA LEU A 132 4.79 5.63 -12.15
C LEU A 132 5.83 4.50 -12.22
N LEU A 133 7.01 4.75 -12.79
CA LEU A 133 8.07 3.75 -12.84
C LEU A 133 8.52 3.35 -11.42
N PHE A 134 8.66 4.32 -10.52
CA PHE A 134 8.96 4.08 -9.11
C PHE A 134 7.88 3.21 -8.44
N LEU A 135 6.61 3.55 -8.62
CA LEU A 135 5.49 2.79 -8.05
C LEU A 135 5.39 1.36 -8.62
N LYS A 136 5.74 1.17 -9.90
CA LYS A 136 5.80 -0.17 -10.50
C LYS A 136 6.94 -1.00 -9.91
N MET A 137 8.11 -0.39 -9.68
CA MET A 137 9.22 -1.06 -9.00
C MET A 137 8.85 -1.42 -7.54
N ALA A 138 8.17 -0.52 -6.84
CA ALA A 138 7.66 -0.77 -5.50
C ALA A 138 6.66 -1.93 -5.48
N GLN A 139 5.72 -1.97 -6.43
CA GLN A 139 4.79 -3.10 -6.60
C GLN A 139 5.54 -4.42 -6.83
N LEU A 140 6.47 -4.45 -7.79
CA LEU A 140 7.24 -5.67 -8.08
C LEU A 140 8.02 -6.17 -6.86
N TYR A 141 8.58 -5.24 -6.08
CA TYR A 141 9.27 -5.56 -4.84
C TYR A 141 8.32 -6.14 -3.79
N ASP A 142 7.14 -5.54 -3.62
CA ASP A 142 6.14 -6.01 -2.65
C ASP A 142 5.58 -7.39 -3.04
N GLU A 143 5.32 -7.63 -4.32
CA GLU A 143 4.90 -8.92 -4.89
C GLU A 143 5.96 -10.01 -4.68
N GLN A 144 7.24 -9.70 -4.95
CA GLN A 144 8.34 -10.65 -4.76
C GLN A 144 8.53 -11.01 -3.29
N ASN A 145 8.46 -10.02 -2.40
CA ASN A 145 8.55 -10.27 -0.96
C ASN A 145 7.38 -11.13 -0.45
N GLU A 146 6.14 -10.82 -0.87
CA GLU A 146 5.00 -11.67 -0.51
C GLU A 146 5.18 -13.10 -1.02
N GLY A 147 5.65 -13.29 -2.26
CA GLY A 147 5.94 -14.62 -2.80
C GLY A 147 7.01 -15.37 -2.01
N ILE A 148 8.05 -14.68 -1.53
CA ILE A 148 9.08 -15.25 -0.65
C ILE A 148 8.47 -15.62 0.71
N ASP A 149 7.70 -14.73 1.32
CA ASP A 149 7.09 -14.95 2.63
C ASP A 149 6.14 -16.16 2.59
N LEU A 150 5.32 -16.29 1.54
CA LEU A 150 4.46 -17.45 1.32
C LEU A 150 5.27 -18.74 1.17
N ALA A 151 6.33 -18.74 0.36
CA ALA A 151 7.17 -19.92 0.17
C ALA A 151 7.90 -20.34 1.46
N LEU A 152 8.33 -19.38 2.28
CA LEU A 152 8.95 -19.65 3.58
C LEU A 152 7.94 -20.23 4.58
N ASN A 153 6.70 -19.73 4.58
CA ASN A 153 5.62 -20.26 5.42
C ASN A 153 5.24 -21.69 5.01
N ASP A 154 5.17 -21.97 3.70
CA ASP A 154 4.92 -23.33 3.19
C ASP A 154 6.03 -24.31 3.59
N LEU A 155 7.29 -23.85 3.55
CA LEU A 155 8.44 -24.63 4.00
C LEU A 155 8.38 -24.89 5.52
N SER A 156 8.05 -23.87 6.31
CA SER A 156 7.89 -24.02 7.78
C SER A 156 6.79 -25.01 8.10
N THR A 157 5.63 -24.90 7.44
CA THR A 157 4.50 -25.81 7.61
C THR A 157 4.86 -27.24 7.24
N SER A 158 5.60 -27.42 6.13
CA SER A 158 6.11 -28.72 5.69
C SER A 158 7.11 -29.32 6.68
N HIS A 159 7.98 -28.49 7.26
CA HIS A 159 8.92 -28.90 8.30
C HIS A 159 8.19 -29.32 9.58
N ASP A 160 7.20 -28.54 10.04
CA ASP A 160 6.43 -28.86 11.23
C ASP A 160 5.63 -30.16 11.06
N LYS A 161 5.07 -30.37 9.86
CA LYS A 161 4.41 -31.63 9.49
C LYS A 161 5.40 -32.81 9.52
N LEU A 162 6.58 -32.66 8.92
CA LEU A 162 7.63 -33.70 8.94
C LEU A 162 8.06 -34.03 10.38
N ILE A 163 8.32 -33.03 11.21
CA ILE A 163 8.70 -33.22 12.61
C ILE A 163 7.56 -33.88 13.40
N SER A 164 6.31 -33.52 13.14
CA SER A 164 5.14 -34.13 13.77
C SER A 164 5.00 -35.61 13.39
N THR A 165 5.18 -35.94 12.11
CA THR A 165 5.23 -37.32 11.61
C THR A 165 6.39 -38.10 12.24
N LEU A 166 7.59 -37.54 12.30
CA LEU A 166 8.76 -38.18 12.91
C LEU A 166 8.59 -38.42 14.42
N ARG A 167 7.85 -37.56 15.11
CA ARG A 167 7.51 -37.71 16.54
C ARG A 167 6.38 -38.70 16.79
N GLY A 168 5.76 -39.25 15.75
CA GLY A 168 4.58 -40.11 15.88
C GLY A 168 3.36 -39.37 16.44
N LEU A 169 3.33 -38.03 16.29
CA LEU A 169 2.21 -37.16 16.70
C LEU A 169 1.17 -37.03 15.59
N GLU A 170 1.09 -38.01 14.68
CA GLU A 170 -0.02 -38.10 13.73
C GLU A 170 -1.29 -38.34 14.52
N TYR A 171 -1.99 -37.26 14.86
CA TYR A 171 -3.39 -37.35 15.23
C TYR A 171 -4.09 -38.08 14.09
N PHE A 172 -4.66 -39.24 14.39
CA PHE A 172 -5.63 -39.89 13.54
C PHE A 172 -6.79 -38.91 13.37
N SER A 173 -6.72 -38.06 12.34
CA SER A 173 -7.81 -37.21 11.89
C SER A 173 -8.86 -38.15 11.30
N SER A 174 -9.69 -38.70 12.17
CA SER A 174 -10.92 -39.39 11.80
C SER A 174 -11.83 -38.37 11.15
N GLU A 175 -11.99 -38.42 9.82
CA GLU A 175 -13.15 -38.11 8.95
C GLU A 175 -14.15 -36.97 9.29
N ALA A 176 -13.97 -36.20 10.36
CA ALA A 176 -14.83 -35.11 10.81
C ALA A 176 -14.25 -33.72 10.49
N GLU A 177 -12.99 -33.65 10.04
CA GLU A 177 -12.33 -32.38 9.69
C GLU A 177 -12.64 -31.91 8.25
N ASN A 178 -13.21 -32.75 7.40
CA ASN A 178 -13.63 -32.34 6.04
C ASN A 178 -14.81 -31.35 6.02
N ILE A 179 -15.50 -31.14 7.15
CA ILE A 179 -16.56 -30.12 7.28
C ILE A 179 -16.02 -28.80 7.86
N LYS A 180 -14.84 -28.82 8.50
CA LYS A 180 -14.23 -27.63 9.10
C LYS A 180 -13.02 -27.10 8.33
N ALA A 181 -12.62 -27.74 7.23
CA ALA A 181 -11.45 -27.35 6.43
C ALA A 181 -11.64 -26.04 5.64
N GLU A 182 -12.87 -25.53 5.52
CA GLU A 182 -13.12 -24.19 4.97
C GLU A 182 -13.06 -23.11 6.05
N ASP A 183 -13.56 -23.36 7.26
CA ASP A 183 -13.51 -22.39 8.38
C ASP A 183 -12.14 -22.32 9.09
N SER A 184 -11.39 -23.43 9.13
CA SER A 184 -10.07 -23.49 9.80
C SER A 184 -8.90 -22.95 8.96
N LYS A 185 -9.15 -22.45 7.74
CA LYS A 185 -8.18 -21.58 7.05
C LYS A 185 -8.10 -20.18 7.66
N ALA A 186 -9.09 -19.77 8.47
CA ALA A 186 -9.06 -18.48 9.14
C ALA A 186 -8.08 -18.43 10.34
N GLU A 187 -7.90 -19.55 11.05
CA GLU A 187 -7.12 -19.58 12.31
C GLU A 187 -5.62 -19.87 12.14
N ASN A 188 -5.15 -20.27 10.96
CA ASN A 188 -3.73 -20.59 10.71
C ASN A 188 -2.90 -19.45 10.09
N TYR A 189 -3.48 -18.27 9.92
CA TYR A 189 -2.68 -17.05 9.73
C TYR A 189 -2.26 -16.50 11.09
N LYS A 190 -1.45 -17.27 11.84
CA LYS A 190 -0.53 -16.61 12.76
C LYS A 190 0.31 -15.71 11.87
N ASP A 191 0.14 -14.41 12.05
CA ASP A 191 0.85 -13.36 11.35
C ASP A 191 2.35 -13.49 11.70
N VAL A 192 3.02 -14.43 11.04
CA VAL A 192 4.47 -14.62 11.13
C VAL A 192 5.06 -13.43 10.40
N TYR A 193 5.27 -12.35 11.16
CA TYR A 193 6.08 -11.19 10.80
C TYR A 193 5.96 -10.79 9.32
N SER A 194 4.73 -10.55 8.85
CA SER A 194 4.52 -9.85 7.59
C SER A 194 5.17 -8.47 7.73
N LYS A 195 6.38 -8.32 7.20
CA LYS A 195 7.12 -7.06 7.24
C LYS A 195 6.26 -5.99 6.55
N ASP A 196 6.01 -4.89 7.26
CA ASP A 196 5.20 -3.79 6.75
C ASP A 196 5.78 -3.29 5.42
N ALA A 197 5.03 -3.49 4.32
CA ALA A 197 5.42 -3.07 2.98
C ALA A 197 5.62 -1.54 2.91
N GLY A 198 4.91 -0.79 3.75
CA GLY A 198 5.04 0.67 3.85
C GLY A 198 6.33 1.13 4.50
N GLY A 199 7.08 0.26 5.18
CA GLY A 199 8.33 0.60 5.86
C GLY A 199 9.51 0.91 4.93
N ILE A 200 9.41 0.60 3.63
CA ILE A 200 10.49 0.81 2.67
C ILE A 200 10.18 2.01 1.78
N MET A 201 11.04 3.02 1.82
CA MET A 201 10.90 4.25 1.01
C MET A 201 9.53 4.92 1.18
N THR A 202 9.01 4.94 2.42
CA THR A 202 7.68 5.44 2.79
C THR A 202 7.40 6.83 2.20
N GLN A 203 8.32 7.78 2.40
CA GLN A 203 8.18 9.14 1.91
C GLN A 203 8.06 9.20 0.38
N GLN A 204 8.92 8.47 -0.34
CA GLN A 204 8.95 8.44 -1.80
C GLN A 204 7.68 7.79 -2.34
N ARG A 205 7.21 6.69 -1.72
CA ARG A 205 5.94 6.04 -2.07
C ARG A 205 4.76 6.98 -1.94
N ILE A 206 4.65 7.67 -0.81
CA ILE A 206 3.57 8.64 -0.59
C ILE A 206 3.60 9.77 -1.63
N ARG A 207 4.79 10.33 -1.92
CA ARG A 207 4.93 11.42 -2.91
C ARG A 207 4.62 10.95 -4.33
N ALA A 208 5.18 9.83 -4.76
CA ALA A 208 4.94 9.29 -6.09
C ALA A 208 3.46 8.91 -6.28
N TRP A 209 2.85 8.27 -5.28
CA TRP A 209 1.44 7.91 -5.29
C TRP A 209 0.54 9.14 -5.39
N SER A 210 0.76 10.16 -4.56
CA SER A 210 -0.09 11.36 -4.54
C SER A 210 0.02 12.18 -5.81
N ARG A 211 1.23 12.33 -6.37
CA ARG A 211 1.46 12.98 -7.67
C ARG A 211 0.79 12.21 -8.81
N SER A 212 0.89 10.89 -8.80
CA SER A 212 0.24 10.02 -9.79
C SER A 212 -1.28 10.15 -9.72
N MET A 213 -1.86 10.02 -8.53
CA MET A 213 -3.30 10.15 -8.30
C MET A 213 -3.84 11.54 -8.68
N THR A 214 -3.09 12.60 -8.39
CA THR A 214 -3.48 13.97 -8.79
C THR A 214 -3.51 14.12 -10.30
N SER A 215 -2.49 13.58 -10.98
CA SER A 215 -2.35 13.65 -12.44
C SER A 215 -3.41 12.83 -13.16
N MET A 216 -3.78 11.68 -12.61
CA MET A 216 -4.81 10.78 -13.16
C MET A 216 -6.25 11.22 -12.84
N GLY A 217 -6.43 12.33 -12.13
CA GLY A 217 -7.77 12.85 -11.82
C GLY A 217 -8.47 12.11 -10.69
N GLY A 218 -7.74 11.42 -9.81
CA GLY A 218 -8.25 10.63 -8.69
C GLY A 218 -8.97 11.39 -7.58
N GLY A 219 -9.38 12.64 -7.82
CA GLY A 219 -10.19 13.42 -6.87
C GLY A 219 -9.41 14.26 -5.87
N LEU A 220 -8.10 14.38 -5.99
CA LEU A 220 -7.28 15.29 -5.17
C LEU A 220 -7.43 16.78 -5.58
N LYS A 221 -8.25 17.07 -6.60
CA LYS A 221 -8.46 18.42 -7.15
C LYS A 221 -9.38 19.29 -6.28
N GLN A 222 -9.34 20.59 -6.51
CA GLN A 222 -9.76 21.64 -5.59
C GLN A 222 -11.27 21.70 -5.26
N ASP A 223 -12.17 21.20 -6.12
CA ASP A 223 -13.63 21.46 -6.00
C ASP A 223 -14.50 20.30 -5.45
N GLY A 224 -13.90 19.25 -4.87
CA GLY A 224 -14.66 18.10 -4.32
C GLY A 224 -14.40 17.80 -2.85
N ASP A 225 -15.30 16.99 -2.27
CA ASP A 225 -15.19 16.37 -0.95
C ASP A 225 -13.84 15.65 -0.80
N THR A 226 -13.11 15.93 0.29
CA THR A 226 -11.82 15.27 0.54
C THR A 226 -12.08 13.79 0.83
N PRO A 227 -11.47 12.86 0.07
CA PRO A 227 -11.61 11.43 0.33
C PRO A 227 -10.94 11.04 1.66
N LEU A 228 -11.41 9.95 2.27
CA LEU A 228 -10.75 9.32 3.41
C LEU A 228 -9.67 8.37 2.90
N PHE A 229 -8.41 8.64 3.24
CA PHE A 229 -7.30 7.77 2.89
C PHE A 229 -7.22 6.62 3.89
N ILE A 230 -7.13 5.39 3.41
CA ILE A 230 -7.07 4.18 4.22
C ILE A 230 -5.70 3.54 4.02
N THR A 231 -5.07 3.15 5.12
CA THR A 231 -3.84 2.37 5.10
C THR A 231 -3.90 1.23 6.11
N ALA A 232 -3.19 0.15 5.81
CA ALA A 232 -2.96 -0.97 6.73
C ALA A 232 -1.51 -1.00 7.23
N SER A 233 -0.74 0.07 6.99
CA SER A 233 0.68 0.18 7.32
C SER A 233 0.90 1.15 8.46
N ASP A 234 1.53 0.66 9.53
CA ASP A 234 2.00 1.48 10.65
C ASP A 234 3.05 2.47 10.20
N ALA A 235 4.02 2.02 9.41
CA ALA A 235 5.12 2.88 8.99
C ALA A 235 4.63 4.09 8.18
N VAL A 236 3.59 3.91 7.35
CA VAL A 236 2.94 5.01 6.62
C VAL A 236 2.26 5.96 7.59
N PHE A 237 1.50 5.44 8.55
CA PHE A 237 0.75 6.26 9.49
C PHE A 237 1.68 7.04 10.44
N ASP A 238 2.66 6.35 11.03
CA ASP A 238 3.69 6.92 11.91
C ASP A 238 4.51 7.99 11.19
N TYR A 239 4.81 7.77 9.90
CA TYR A 239 5.49 8.77 9.08
C TYR A 239 4.65 10.05 8.98
N LEU A 240 3.35 9.95 8.75
CA LEU A 240 2.47 11.12 8.68
C LEU A 240 2.37 11.84 10.02
N GLU A 241 2.18 11.12 11.12
CA GLU A 241 2.13 11.69 12.47
C GLU A 241 3.44 12.40 12.86
N SER A 242 4.58 11.81 12.51
CA SER A 242 5.90 12.37 12.87
C SER A 242 6.31 13.56 12.02
N ASN A 243 5.81 13.66 10.78
CA ASN A 243 6.24 14.69 9.82
C ASN A 243 5.23 15.82 9.62
N CYS A 244 4.01 15.71 10.15
CA CYS A 244 2.99 16.76 10.10
C CYS A 244 2.85 17.42 11.47
N LYS A 245 2.86 18.75 11.51
CA LYS A 245 2.78 19.50 12.78
C LYS A 245 1.36 19.61 13.33
N ASP A 246 0.38 19.72 12.44
CA ASP A 246 -1.01 19.97 12.81
C ASP A 246 -1.83 18.69 12.61
N VAL A 247 -1.84 17.83 13.63
CA VAL A 247 -2.54 16.54 13.65
C VAL A 247 -3.61 16.54 14.73
N VAL A 248 -4.84 16.20 14.35
CA VAL A 248 -5.95 15.98 15.27
C VAL A 248 -6.28 14.50 15.27
N ASN A 249 -6.14 13.83 16.41
CA ASN A 249 -6.66 12.48 16.60
C ASN A 249 -8.18 12.57 16.73
N ALA A 250 -8.90 12.06 15.74
CA ALA A 250 -10.35 12.09 15.68
C ALA A 250 -10.97 10.78 16.19
N LEU A 251 -10.26 9.66 16.07
CA LEU A 251 -10.69 8.36 16.57
C LEU A 251 -9.49 7.47 16.84
N ASP A 252 -9.46 6.79 17.98
CA ASP A 252 -8.43 5.81 18.30
C ASP A 252 -9.04 4.68 19.13
N ILE A 253 -9.29 3.54 18.48
CA ILE A 253 -9.97 2.40 19.08
C ILE A 253 -9.15 1.15 18.78
N ASP A 254 -8.58 0.60 19.84
CA ASP A 254 -7.75 -0.60 19.78
C ASP A 254 -8.53 -1.90 19.62
N ASN A 255 -9.80 -1.93 20.03
CA ASN A 255 -10.62 -3.12 20.00
C ASN A 255 -12.04 -2.77 19.57
N ILE A 256 -12.27 -2.80 18.26
CA ILE A 256 -13.60 -2.69 17.65
C ILE A 256 -14.05 -4.07 17.20
N LYS A 257 -15.30 -4.44 17.50
CA LYS A 257 -15.90 -5.64 16.93
C LYS A 257 -16.22 -5.37 15.46
N VAL A 258 -15.65 -6.17 14.57
CA VAL A 258 -15.91 -6.11 13.13
C VAL A 258 -16.42 -7.46 12.63
N HIS A 259 -17.22 -7.47 11.58
CA HIS A 259 -17.87 -8.70 11.12
C HIS A 259 -17.14 -9.33 9.94
N GLU A 260 -17.08 -10.66 9.93
CA GLU A 260 -16.50 -11.43 8.83
C GLU A 260 -17.22 -11.18 7.51
N ASN A 261 -16.55 -11.48 6.40
CA ASN A 261 -17.04 -11.21 5.05
C ASN A 261 -18.40 -11.87 4.72
N GLU A 262 -18.76 -12.94 5.42
CA GLU A 262 -19.97 -13.74 5.18
C GLU A 262 -21.08 -13.49 6.20
N CYS A 263 -20.84 -12.59 7.17
CA CYS A 263 -21.83 -12.25 8.17
C CYS A 263 -22.99 -11.43 7.57
N GLU A 264 -24.24 -11.81 7.89
CA GLU A 264 -25.43 -11.10 7.43
C GLU A 264 -25.50 -9.65 7.93
N ASN A 265 -25.00 -9.41 9.14
CA ASN A 265 -25.01 -8.09 9.79
C ASN A 265 -23.92 -7.15 9.24
N LYS A 266 -22.99 -7.67 8.45
CA LYS A 266 -21.80 -6.93 8.00
C LYS A 266 -22.16 -5.64 7.28
N ASN A 267 -23.09 -5.71 6.33
CA ASN A 267 -23.41 -4.55 5.48
C ASN A 267 -24.05 -3.41 6.29
N GLU A 268 -24.93 -3.76 7.22
CA GLU A 268 -25.56 -2.78 8.12
C GLU A 268 -24.53 -2.17 9.06
N TRP A 269 -23.66 -3.00 9.66
CA TRP A 269 -22.57 -2.54 10.51
C TRP A 269 -21.63 -1.61 9.74
N GLN A 270 -21.20 -1.97 8.53
CA GLN A 270 -20.32 -1.14 7.70
C GLN A 270 -20.95 0.22 7.37
N HIS A 271 -22.27 0.25 7.12
CA HIS A 271 -22.98 1.49 6.86
C HIS A 271 -22.98 2.41 8.10
N GLN A 272 -23.34 1.86 9.27
CA GLN A 272 -23.33 2.60 10.54
C GLN A 272 -21.91 3.08 10.90
N PHE A 273 -20.91 2.24 10.65
CA PHE A 273 -19.50 2.56 10.86
C PHE A 273 -19.02 3.69 9.94
N CYS A 274 -19.37 3.65 8.65
CA CYS A 274 -19.03 4.72 7.71
C CYS A 274 -19.69 6.04 8.11
N ASP A 275 -20.97 6.02 8.51
CA ASP A 275 -21.67 7.21 9.00
C ASP A 275 -21.02 7.79 10.25
N TYR A 276 -20.56 6.94 11.16
CA TYR A 276 -19.81 7.35 12.35
C TYR A 276 -18.50 8.05 11.95
N LEU A 277 -17.74 7.47 11.01
CA LEU A 277 -16.50 8.09 10.51
C LEU A 277 -16.74 9.46 9.87
N VAL A 278 -17.83 9.61 9.10
CA VAL A 278 -18.20 10.92 8.51
C VAL A 278 -18.37 11.98 9.60
N ARG A 279 -19.11 11.64 10.67
CA ARG A 279 -19.35 12.56 11.79
C ARG A 279 -18.07 12.89 12.56
N ALA A 280 -17.21 11.90 12.75
CA ALA A 280 -15.90 12.10 13.38
C ALA A 280 -15.01 13.06 12.57
N ILE A 281 -15.01 12.95 11.24
CA ILE A 281 -14.29 13.87 10.35
C ILE A 281 -14.85 15.29 10.41
N GLN A 282 -16.17 15.43 10.51
CA GLN A 282 -16.85 16.74 10.55
C GLN A 282 -16.69 17.47 11.90
N GLY A 283 -16.13 16.82 12.92
CA GLY A 283 -15.99 17.40 14.25
C GLY A 283 -17.28 17.38 15.08
N ASP A 284 -18.34 16.74 14.58
CA ASP A 284 -19.63 16.53 15.26
C ASP A 284 -19.58 15.32 16.22
N GLY A 285 -18.38 14.86 16.58
CA GLY A 285 -18.15 13.71 17.44
C GLY A 285 -18.73 13.93 18.84
N ILE A 286 -19.88 13.28 19.10
CA ILE A 286 -20.35 12.99 20.45
C ILE A 286 -19.21 12.27 21.19
N GLN A 287 -18.81 12.79 22.35
CA GLN A 287 -17.73 12.27 23.21
C GLN A 287 -17.94 10.83 23.73
N GLU A 288 -18.97 10.13 23.26
CA GLU A 288 -19.26 8.76 23.65
C GLU A 288 -18.84 7.83 22.51
N ASN A 289 -17.88 6.94 22.79
CA ASN A 289 -17.39 5.85 21.93
C ASN A 289 -18.47 4.79 21.65
N ASN A 290 -19.69 5.20 21.31
CA ASN A 290 -20.80 4.31 20.99
C ASN A 290 -20.66 3.87 19.53
N LEU A 291 -19.68 3.01 19.28
CA LEU A 291 -19.60 2.25 18.04
C LEU A 291 -20.87 1.38 17.90
N PRO A 292 -21.25 1.03 16.66
CA PRO A 292 -22.33 0.09 16.44
C PRO A 292 -22.00 -1.27 17.09
N GLU A 293 -22.69 -1.59 18.18
CA GLU A 293 -22.63 -2.89 18.82
C GLU A 293 -23.72 -3.80 18.25
N VAL A 294 -23.31 -4.79 17.46
CA VAL A 294 -24.17 -5.90 17.09
C VAL A 294 -23.87 -7.04 18.06
N ASN A 295 -24.90 -7.49 18.79
CA ASN A 295 -24.79 -8.66 19.67
C ASN A 295 -24.88 -9.94 18.82
N ASP A 296 -23.78 -10.32 18.18
CA ASP A 296 -23.63 -11.61 17.53
C ASP A 296 -22.33 -12.32 17.93
N SER A 297 -22.27 -13.63 17.65
CA SER A 297 -21.10 -14.46 17.91
C SER A 297 -20.08 -14.43 16.77
N CYS A 298 -20.32 -13.63 15.72
CA CYS A 298 -19.52 -13.56 14.50
C CYS A 298 -18.78 -12.22 14.47
N PHE A 299 -17.79 -12.08 15.37
CA PHE A 299 -16.96 -10.88 15.46
C PHE A 299 -15.47 -11.23 15.41
N LEU A 300 -14.73 -10.42 14.66
CA LEU A 300 -13.29 -10.29 14.72
C LEU A 300 -12.94 -9.05 15.55
N SER A 301 -11.73 -9.04 16.12
CA SER A 301 -11.19 -7.85 16.77
C SER A 301 -10.48 -7.00 15.73
N GLY A 302 -10.88 -5.74 15.60
CA GLY A 302 -10.24 -4.75 14.75
C GLY A 302 -9.54 -3.66 15.56
N GLN A 303 -8.62 -2.95 14.94
CA GLN A 303 -8.07 -1.68 15.41
C GLN A 303 -8.32 -0.62 14.34
N ILE A 304 -8.72 0.58 14.78
CA ILE A 304 -8.85 1.76 13.93
C ILE A 304 -8.22 2.98 14.59
N LYS A 305 -7.46 3.73 13.80
CA LYS A 305 -6.95 5.05 14.17
C LYS A 305 -7.20 6.05 13.05
N LEU A 306 -7.96 7.11 13.33
CA LEU A 306 -8.31 8.19 12.40
C LEU A 306 -7.65 9.48 12.86
N CYS A 307 -6.79 10.04 11.99
CA CYS A 307 -6.18 11.33 12.20
C CYS A 307 -6.53 12.30 11.07
N ILE A 308 -6.80 13.55 11.44
CA ILE A 308 -7.01 14.66 10.51
C ILE A 308 -5.73 15.49 10.51
N PHE A 309 -5.10 15.55 9.34
CA PHE A 309 -3.84 16.25 9.10
C PHE A 309 -4.12 17.59 8.42
N SER A 310 -3.44 18.63 8.87
CA SER A 310 -3.52 19.96 8.29
C SER A 310 -2.15 20.63 8.20
N GLY A 311 -2.11 21.80 7.56
CA GLY A 311 -0.88 22.58 7.41
C GLY A 311 -0.12 22.34 6.10
N ASN A 312 1.00 23.06 5.94
CA ASN A 312 1.75 23.10 4.69
C ASN A 312 2.50 21.80 4.39
N ASP A 313 2.88 21.04 5.41
CA ASP A 313 3.66 19.81 5.25
C ASP A 313 2.84 18.72 4.55
N ILE A 314 1.62 18.46 5.02
CA ILE A 314 0.70 17.49 4.39
C ILE A 314 0.24 17.97 3.01
N ASN A 315 -0.03 19.28 2.86
CA ASN A 315 -0.38 19.90 1.59
C ASN A 315 0.70 19.70 0.52
N ARG A 316 1.97 19.90 0.88
CA ARG A 316 3.11 19.64 -0.01
C ARG A 316 3.25 18.16 -0.33
N LEU A 317 3.00 17.29 0.65
CA LEU A 317 3.14 15.84 0.49
C LEU A 317 2.10 15.27 -0.48
N PHE A 318 0.86 15.72 -0.39
CA PHE A 318 -0.27 15.27 -1.23
C PHE A 318 -0.53 16.17 -2.44
N ASN A 319 0.30 17.20 -2.64
CA ASN A 319 0.14 18.22 -3.69
C ASN A 319 -1.26 18.86 -3.71
N CYS A 320 -1.80 19.16 -2.53
CA CYS A 320 -3.11 19.81 -2.35
C CYS A 320 -2.95 21.17 -1.65
N SER A 321 -3.90 22.09 -1.86
CA SER A 321 -3.85 23.46 -1.35
C SER A 321 -4.89 23.67 -0.26
N ASN A 322 -4.45 23.98 0.97
CA ASN A 322 -5.31 24.37 2.10
C ASN A 322 -6.45 23.38 2.42
N LYS A 323 -6.24 22.08 2.21
CA LYS A 323 -7.22 21.05 2.56
C LYS A 323 -6.75 20.28 3.79
N GLN A 324 -7.68 19.95 4.67
CA GLN A 324 -7.46 18.92 5.67
C GLN A 324 -7.49 17.56 4.98
N ILE A 325 -6.61 16.66 5.40
CA ILE A 325 -6.54 15.29 4.89
C ILE A 325 -6.86 14.35 6.04
N SER A 326 -7.88 13.50 5.86
CA SER A 326 -8.23 12.48 6.84
C SER A 326 -7.57 11.16 6.46
N VAL A 327 -6.81 10.56 7.37
CA VAL A 327 -6.17 9.26 7.16
C VAL A 327 -6.60 8.29 8.25
N CYS A 328 -6.97 7.08 7.84
CA CYS A 328 -7.45 6.00 8.67
C CYS A 328 -6.50 4.81 8.57
N LEU A 329 -5.89 4.43 9.70
CA LEU A 329 -5.18 3.16 9.87
C LEU A 329 -6.18 2.10 10.31
N ILE A 330 -6.19 0.96 9.63
CA ILE A 330 -7.02 -0.20 9.99
C ILE A 330 -6.19 -1.47 10.14
N LYS A 331 -6.54 -2.31 11.11
CA LYS A 331 -5.98 -3.65 11.28
C LYS A 331 -7.01 -4.64 11.81
N LEU A 332 -6.78 -5.91 11.54
CA LEU A 332 -7.44 -7.03 12.24
C LEU A 332 -6.43 -7.62 13.24
N LYS A 333 -6.92 -8.00 14.43
CA LYS A 333 -6.15 -8.58 15.53
C LYS A 333 -6.43 -10.07 15.69
#